data_AF-A0A354ZFD2-F1
#
_entry.id   AF-A0A354ZFD2-F1
#
_cell.length_a   1.000
_cell.length_b   1.000
_cell.length_c   1.000
_cell.angle_alpha   90.00
_cell.angle_beta   90.00
_cell.angle_gamma   90.00
#
_symmetry.space_group_name_H-M   'P 1'
#
loop_
_entity.id
_entity.type
_entity.pdbx_description
1 polymer ?
#
loop_
_entity_poly.entity_id
_entity_poly.type
_entity_poly.pdbx_seq_one_letter_code
_entity_poly.pdbx_strand_id
1 'polypeptide(L)'
;MKNLLTTLVVLVFGVAVATAQGLAQETTAAAPDAGGDPFTEAFFAEVAGIPLGEAEAALVKGGDLVLAVHRNTQTMTVYNGTPAAIVNGLAEVYTVPVTTRVVQRSSPQDKDAMTRDTFVTAKNISYYPTQLPAGTYKLDYSTQDVAGYGPGIHIDAYVDTTVKNKEGKNESKKMNDYFVHGTDLDNTWGCVGVKYGNMSRVMNSYHRSYGPKILTIDAYSPRKSPSKRHN
;
A
#
# COMPACT_ATOMS: atom_id res chain seq x y z
N MET A 1 31.03 42.55 -16.86
CA MET A 1 30.05 42.69 -17.96
C MET A 1 29.25 41.38 -17.96
N LYS A 2 28.20 41.19 -17.15
CA LYS A 2 26.81 41.71 -17.27
C LYS A 2 26.31 41.76 -18.72
N ASN A 3 25.43 40.82 -19.05
CA ASN A 3 24.34 40.77 -20.05
C ASN A 3 23.55 39.51 -19.62
N LEU A 4 22.36 39.49 -19.00
CA LEU A 4 21.05 40.16 -19.16
C LEU A 4 20.50 40.20 -20.59
N LEU A 5 19.58 39.26 -20.88
CA LEU A 5 18.39 39.38 -21.74
C LEU A 5 17.54 38.11 -21.43
N THR A 6 16.45 38.10 -20.66
CA THR A 6 15.13 38.79 -20.75
C THR A 6 14.18 38.16 -21.79
N THR A 7 13.34 37.23 -21.31
CA THR A 7 11.87 37.10 -21.50
C THR A 7 11.27 36.77 -22.87
N LEU A 8 10.54 35.64 -22.97
CA LEU A 8 9.12 35.63 -23.38
C LEU A 8 8.37 34.39 -22.86
N VAL A 9 7.20 34.67 -22.32
CA VAL A 9 6.17 33.82 -21.70
C VAL A 9 5.09 33.52 -22.76
N VAL A 10 4.34 32.41 -22.64
CA VAL A 10 2.85 32.33 -22.66
C VAL A 10 2.31 30.90 -22.87
N LEU A 11 1.53 30.46 -21.87
CA LEU A 11 0.31 29.60 -21.80
C LEU A 11 0.21 28.34 -22.69
N VAL A 12 -0.22 27.19 -22.15
CA VAL A 12 -1.61 26.96 -21.70
C VAL A 12 -1.67 26.03 -20.47
N PHE A 13 -2.13 26.53 -19.32
CA PHE A 13 -2.98 25.80 -18.36
C PHE A 13 -3.72 26.82 -17.47
N GLY A 14 -4.73 27.48 -18.04
CA GLY A 14 -6.02 27.65 -17.36
C GLY A 14 -6.95 26.68 -18.09
N VAL A 15 -7.84 25.90 -17.49
CA VAL A 15 -8.81 26.12 -16.40
C VAL A 15 -9.09 24.69 -15.87
N ALA A 16 -9.05 24.36 -14.57
CA ALA A 16 -10.06 24.72 -13.60
C ALA A 16 -9.52 24.61 -12.16
N VAL A 17 -9.46 25.75 -11.48
CA VAL A 17 -9.59 25.83 -10.02
C VAL A 17 -10.90 26.56 -9.75
N ALA A 18 -11.95 25.79 -9.46
CA ALA A 18 -13.19 26.16 -8.77
C ALA A 18 -13.95 24.83 -8.61
N THR A 19 -14.20 24.27 -7.43
CA THR A 19 -14.56 24.86 -6.15
C THR A 19 -14.04 24.01 -4.99
N ALA A 20 -13.18 24.59 -4.15
CA ALA A 20 -13.00 24.12 -2.78
C ALA A 20 -14.05 24.81 -1.92
N GLN A 21 -15.22 24.20 -1.76
CA GLN A 21 -16.14 24.41 -0.64
C GLN A 21 -17.27 23.38 -0.73
N GLY A 22 -17.35 22.52 0.29
CA GLY A 22 -18.54 21.74 0.59
C GLY A 22 -18.76 20.52 -0.29
N LEU A 23 -18.24 19.38 0.15
CA LEU A 23 -19.02 18.19 0.54
C LEU A 23 -18.03 17.06 0.81
N ALA A 24 -17.84 16.75 2.09
CA ALA A 24 -17.60 15.37 2.48
C ALA A 24 -18.82 14.58 1.99
N GLN A 25 -18.72 14.01 0.80
CA GLN A 25 -19.69 13.07 0.28
C GLN A 25 -19.02 11.72 0.25
N GLU A 26 -19.43 10.89 1.21
CA GLU A 26 -19.30 9.44 1.13
C GLU A 26 -19.71 9.01 -0.29
N THR A 27 -18.72 8.59 -1.07
CA THR A 27 -18.96 7.79 -2.25
C THR A 27 -18.51 6.39 -1.90
N THR A 28 -19.44 5.64 -1.30
CA THR A 28 -19.49 4.19 -1.44
C THR A 28 -19.73 3.86 -2.91
N ALA A 29 -18.69 3.96 -3.73
CA ALA A 29 -18.66 3.33 -5.03
C ALA A 29 -18.23 1.88 -4.79
N ALA A 30 -19.20 0.97 -4.92
CA ALA A 30 -18.96 -0.47 -4.91
C ALA A 30 -17.92 -0.79 -5.99
N ALA A 31 -16.72 -1.20 -5.57
CA ALA A 31 -15.73 -1.75 -6.47
C ALA A 31 -16.30 -3.02 -7.10
N PRO A 32 -16.26 -3.18 -8.44
CA PRO A 32 -16.64 -4.44 -9.06
C PRO A 32 -15.66 -5.52 -8.61
N ASP A 33 -16.25 -6.64 -8.20
CA ASP A 33 -15.62 -7.87 -7.76
C ASP A 33 -14.87 -8.51 -8.94
N ALA A 34 -13.67 -8.00 -9.22
CA ALA A 34 -12.71 -8.57 -10.15
C ALA A 34 -11.33 -8.41 -9.52
N GLY A 35 -10.75 -9.51 -9.05
CA GLY A 35 -9.41 -9.56 -8.45
C GLY A 35 -8.28 -9.29 -9.44
N GLY A 36 -8.32 -8.14 -10.11
CA GLY A 36 -7.25 -7.56 -10.89
C GLY A 36 -6.43 -6.58 -10.04
N ASP A 37 -5.15 -6.48 -10.36
CA ASP A 37 -4.24 -5.49 -9.77
C ASP A 37 -4.88 -4.08 -9.84
N PRO A 38 -4.98 -3.33 -8.73
CA PRO A 38 -5.47 -1.94 -8.75
C PRO A 38 -4.61 -1.01 -9.63
N PHE A 39 -3.41 -1.44 -10.05
CA PHE A 39 -2.60 -0.83 -11.10
C PHE A 39 -2.72 -1.58 -12.43
N THR A 40 -3.83 -1.38 -13.13
CA THR A 40 -3.94 -1.75 -14.55
C THR A 40 -3.31 -0.66 -15.43
N GLU A 41 -3.10 -0.95 -16.73
CA GLU A 41 -2.72 0.08 -17.74
C GLU A 41 -3.57 1.35 -17.63
N ALA A 42 -4.81 1.25 -17.14
CA ALA A 42 -5.71 2.37 -16.90
C ALA A 42 -5.18 3.41 -15.88
N PHE A 43 -4.45 3.00 -14.83
CA PHE A 43 -3.89 3.95 -13.85
C PHE A 43 -2.82 4.86 -14.47
N PHE A 44 -2.11 4.34 -15.46
CA PHE A 44 -1.07 5.09 -16.18
C PHE A 44 -1.50 5.48 -17.60
N ALA A 45 -2.79 5.34 -17.96
CA ALA A 45 -3.25 5.53 -19.33
C ALA A 45 -3.00 6.94 -19.86
N GLU A 46 -2.99 7.94 -18.99
CA GLU A 46 -2.70 9.34 -19.37
C GLU A 46 -1.25 9.58 -19.80
N VAL A 47 -0.32 8.69 -19.40
CA VAL A 47 1.11 8.80 -19.73
C VAL A 47 1.60 7.67 -20.64
N ALA A 48 0.74 6.69 -20.92
CA ALA A 48 1.06 5.56 -21.78
C ALA A 48 1.36 6.02 -23.22
N GLY A 49 2.46 5.54 -23.79
CA GLY A 49 2.85 5.84 -25.18
C GLY A 49 3.55 7.18 -25.39
N ILE A 50 3.84 7.95 -24.34
CA ILE A 50 4.68 9.15 -24.44
C ILE A 50 6.16 8.71 -24.42
N PRO A 51 6.92 8.83 -25.52
CA PRO A 51 8.33 8.51 -25.52
C PRO A 51 9.09 9.49 -24.62
N LEU A 52 9.98 8.98 -23.78
CA LEU A 52 10.88 9.80 -22.97
C LEU A 52 12.01 10.34 -23.83
N GLY A 53 12.32 11.64 -23.70
CA GLY A 53 13.58 12.18 -24.21
C GLY A 53 14.78 11.69 -23.38
N GLU A 54 16.00 11.85 -23.90
CA GLU A 54 17.22 11.40 -23.22
C GLU A 54 17.39 12.02 -21.81
N ALA A 55 16.93 13.26 -21.62
CA ALA A 55 16.97 13.95 -20.33
C ALA A 55 15.95 13.37 -19.33
N GLU A 56 14.73 13.04 -19.76
CA GLU A 56 13.75 12.40 -18.89
C GLU A 56 14.10 10.93 -18.59
N ALA A 57 14.74 10.22 -19.54
CA ALA A 57 15.26 8.88 -19.35
C ALA A 57 16.38 8.83 -18.29
N ALA A 58 17.18 9.90 -18.17
CA ALA A 58 18.19 10.04 -17.13
C ALA A 58 17.61 10.32 -15.73
N LEU A 59 16.40 10.89 -15.65
CA LEU A 59 15.67 11.22 -14.41
C LEU A 59 14.77 10.09 -13.88
N VAL A 60 14.78 8.92 -14.52
CA VAL A 60 13.93 7.76 -14.17
C VAL A 60 14.21 7.20 -12.76
N LYS A 61 15.33 7.56 -12.13
CA LYS A 61 15.69 7.08 -10.79
C LYS A 61 15.14 7.99 -9.69
N GLY A 62 14.21 7.43 -8.90
CA GLY A 62 13.73 8.06 -7.66
C GLY A 62 12.43 8.84 -7.78
N GLY A 63 11.61 8.61 -8.82
CA GLY A 63 10.30 9.27 -8.96
C GLY A 63 9.28 8.84 -7.90
N ASP A 64 8.12 8.37 -8.36
CA ASP A 64 7.05 7.91 -7.48
C ASP A 64 7.42 6.53 -6.91
N LEU A 65 6.91 6.24 -5.73
CA LEU A 65 6.98 4.90 -5.13
C LEU A 65 5.59 4.31 -5.04
N VAL A 66 5.45 3.12 -5.62
CA VAL A 66 4.26 2.30 -5.47
C VAL A 66 4.64 0.97 -4.83
N LEU A 67 4.02 0.67 -3.70
CA LEU A 67 4.06 -0.64 -3.06
C LEU A 67 2.71 -1.33 -3.34
N ALA A 68 2.67 -2.27 -4.29
CA ALA A 68 1.45 -2.98 -4.66
C ALA A 68 1.37 -4.34 -3.98
N VAL A 69 0.53 -4.49 -2.97
CA VAL A 69 0.35 -5.73 -2.20
C VAL A 69 -0.72 -6.60 -2.83
N HIS A 70 -0.31 -7.83 -3.13
CA HIS A 70 -1.11 -8.91 -3.68
C HIS A 70 -1.38 -9.95 -2.60
N ARG A 71 -2.51 -9.85 -1.91
CA ARG A 71 -2.86 -10.68 -0.74
C ARG A 71 -2.99 -12.15 -1.09
N ASN A 72 -3.53 -12.45 -2.28
CA ASN A 72 -3.79 -13.83 -2.69
C ASN A 72 -2.48 -14.59 -2.99
N THR A 73 -1.48 -13.91 -3.55
CA THR A 73 -0.16 -14.50 -3.84
C THR A 73 0.86 -14.24 -2.74
N GLN A 74 0.52 -13.41 -1.74
CA GLN A 74 1.39 -13.02 -0.63
C GLN A 74 2.70 -12.37 -1.11
N THR A 75 2.56 -11.48 -2.09
CA THR A 75 3.69 -10.76 -2.68
C THR A 75 3.43 -9.27 -2.68
N MET A 76 4.48 -8.47 -2.73
CA MET A 76 4.41 -7.04 -2.98
C MET A 76 5.30 -6.69 -4.15
N THR A 77 4.73 -6.07 -5.18
CA THR A 77 5.50 -5.51 -6.29
C THR A 77 5.84 -4.06 -5.97
N VAL A 78 7.11 -3.72 -6.08
CA VAL A 78 7.65 -2.39 -5.87
C VAL A 78 7.90 -1.76 -7.23
N TYR A 79 7.29 -0.61 -7.48
CA TYR A 79 7.61 0.25 -8.61
C TYR A 79 8.27 1.52 -8.09
N ASN A 80 9.43 1.87 -8.64
CA ASN A 80 10.11 3.11 -8.33
C ASN A 80 10.55 3.79 -9.64
N GLY A 81 9.93 4.93 -9.94
CA GLY A 81 10.16 5.67 -11.17
C GLY A 81 9.04 6.68 -11.42
N THR A 82 9.23 7.54 -12.42
CA THR A 82 8.16 8.43 -12.87
C THR A 82 7.03 7.62 -13.55
N PRO A 83 5.78 8.12 -13.60
CA PRO A 83 4.69 7.44 -14.31
C PRO A 83 5.06 7.04 -15.75
N ALA A 84 5.73 7.95 -16.47
CA ALA A 84 6.22 7.71 -17.83
C ALA A 84 7.33 6.63 -17.88
N ALA A 85 8.17 6.52 -16.87
CA ALA A 85 9.15 5.43 -16.79
C ALA A 85 8.51 4.07 -16.52
N ILE A 86 7.44 4.04 -15.72
CA ILE A 86 6.72 2.81 -15.39
C ILE A 86 6.06 2.25 -16.66
N VAL A 87 5.34 3.07 -17.42
CA VAL A 87 4.66 2.62 -18.67
C VAL A 87 5.62 2.25 -19.79
N ASN A 88 6.78 2.91 -19.86
CA ASN A 88 7.79 2.62 -20.87
C ASN A 88 8.74 1.47 -20.45
N GLY A 89 8.50 0.81 -19.31
CA GLY A 89 9.31 -0.33 -18.84
C GLY A 89 10.73 0.04 -18.41
N LEU A 90 10.95 1.31 -18.05
CA LEU A 90 12.26 1.86 -17.65
C LEU A 90 12.38 2.04 -16.12
N ALA A 91 11.27 1.99 -15.39
CA ALA A 91 11.26 2.08 -13.93
C ALA A 91 11.93 0.88 -13.26
N GLU A 92 12.42 1.06 -12.03
CA GLU A 92 12.84 -0.06 -11.20
C GLU A 92 11.60 -0.83 -10.74
N VAL A 93 11.49 -2.09 -11.15
CA VAL A 93 10.40 -2.99 -10.75
C VAL A 93 10.98 -4.27 -10.17
N TYR A 94 10.47 -4.67 -9.00
CA TYR A 94 10.80 -5.96 -8.40
C TYR A 94 9.71 -6.42 -7.45
N THR A 95 9.68 -7.73 -7.19
CA THR A 95 8.71 -8.33 -6.27
C THR A 95 9.41 -8.86 -5.04
N VAL A 96 8.81 -8.66 -3.88
CA VAL A 96 9.25 -9.22 -2.60
C VAL A 96 8.14 -10.07 -1.98
N PRO A 97 8.49 -11.16 -1.29
CA PRO A 97 7.52 -11.92 -0.51
C PRO A 97 7.05 -11.11 0.71
N VAL A 98 5.73 -11.14 0.98
CA VAL A 98 5.13 -10.48 2.14
C VAL A 98 4.22 -11.43 2.92
N THR A 99 3.92 -11.06 4.15
CA THR A 99 3.01 -11.71 5.06
C THR A 99 1.88 -10.77 5.38
N THR A 100 0.76 -11.05 4.74
CA THR A 100 -0.55 -10.45 4.99
C THR A 100 -1.59 -11.57 4.83
N ARG A 101 -1.56 -12.58 5.71
CA ARG A 101 -2.62 -13.59 5.66
C ARG A 101 -3.92 -12.93 6.11
N VAL A 102 -4.99 -13.25 5.40
CA VAL A 102 -6.31 -12.68 5.68
C VAL A 102 -6.80 -13.15 7.02
N VAL A 103 -7.18 -12.19 7.87
CA VAL A 103 -7.84 -12.49 9.13
C VAL A 103 -9.29 -12.87 8.81
N GLN A 104 -9.62 -14.16 8.81
CA GLN A 104 -10.99 -14.64 8.54
C GLN A 104 -11.78 -14.88 9.84
N ARG A 105 -13.11 -14.93 9.71
CA ARG A 105 -14.10 -15.13 10.78
C ARG A 105 -14.27 -16.61 11.23
N SER A 106 -13.20 -17.41 11.20
CA SER A 106 -13.11 -18.87 11.46
C SER A 106 -13.38 -19.87 10.30
N SER A 107 -12.61 -20.97 10.33
CA SER A 107 -12.56 -22.31 9.68
C SER A 107 -12.95 -22.59 8.20
N PRO A 108 -12.18 -23.47 7.48
CA PRO A 108 -10.96 -24.17 7.91
C PRO A 108 -9.73 -23.32 7.61
N GLN A 109 -9.06 -22.88 8.67
CA GLN A 109 -7.83 -22.10 8.58
C GLN A 109 -6.62 -22.97 8.91
N ASP A 110 -5.46 -22.60 8.36
CA ASP A 110 -4.18 -23.10 8.85
C ASP A 110 -4.02 -22.74 10.33
N LYS A 111 -3.39 -23.64 11.11
CA LYS A 111 -3.17 -23.46 12.55
C LYS A 111 -2.44 -22.16 12.95
N ASP A 112 -1.68 -21.58 12.02
CA ASP A 112 -0.87 -20.38 12.22
C ASP A 112 -1.50 -19.12 11.58
N ALA A 113 -2.68 -19.24 10.94
CA ALA A 113 -3.43 -18.10 10.43
C ALA A 113 -4.16 -17.37 11.58
N MET A 114 -4.19 -16.05 11.51
CA MET A 114 -4.87 -15.23 12.52
C MET A 114 -6.37 -15.19 12.27
N THR A 115 -7.17 -15.22 13.35
CA THR A 115 -8.63 -15.14 13.30
C THR A 115 -9.13 -13.81 13.85
N ARG A 116 -10.31 -13.37 13.40
CA ARG A 116 -10.99 -12.18 13.96
C ARG A 116 -11.66 -12.47 15.30
N ASP A 117 -11.50 -13.70 15.81
CA ASP A 117 -12.27 -14.24 16.92
C ASP A 117 -11.41 -14.41 18.19
N THR A 118 -10.10 -14.13 18.12
CA THR A 118 -9.18 -14.22 19.27
C THR A 118 -8.46 -12.89 19.49
N PHE A 119 -8.46 -12.40 20.73
CA PHE A 119 -7.72 -11.21 21.11
C PHE A 119 -6.21 -11.47 21.09
N VAL A 120 -5.47 -10.53 20.53
CA VAL A 120 -4.01 -10.42 20.68
C VAL A 120 -3.70 -9.30 21.66
N THR A 121 -2.70 -9.51 22.51
CA THR A 121 -2.26 -8.50 23.47
C THR A 121 -0.88 -8.00 23.06
N ALA A 122 -0.81 -6.72 22.71
CA ALA A 122 0.43 -6.03 22.43
C ALA A 122 0.60 -4.88 23.41
N LYS A 123 1.70 -4.87 24.17
CA LYS A 123 1.94 -3.90 25.24
C LYS A 123 0.74 -3.87 26.21
N ASN A 124 0.05 -2.74 26.31
CA ASN A 124 -1.07 -2.52 27.24
C ASN A 124 -2.44 -2.52 26.54
N ILE A 125 -2.53 -3.04 25.30
CA ILE A 125 -3.77 -3.08 24.52
C ILE A 125 -4.03 -4.52 24.10
N SER A 126 -5.22 -5.03 24.42
CA SER A 126 -5.74 -6.26 23.82
C SER A 126 -6.73 -5.89 22.71
N TYR A 127 -6.58 -6.44 21.52
CA TYR A 127 -7.43 -6.11 20.37
C TYR A 127 -7.65 -7.32 19.46
N TYR A 128 -8.70 -7.28 18.63
CA TYR A 128 -8.86 -8.26 17.55
C TYR A 128 -7.94 -7.91 16.38
N PRO A 129 -7.18 -8.88 15.83
CA PRO A 129 -6.38 -8.66 14.64
C PRO A 129 -7.23 -8.05 13.52
N THR A 130 -6.76 -6.93 12.97
CA THR A 130 -7.52 -6.17 11.98
C THR A 130 -6.60 -5.82 10.83
N GLN A 131 -6.86 -6.38 9.65
CA GLN A 131 -6.15 -6.04 8.43
C GLN A 131 -6.65 -4.70 7.90
N LEU A 132 -5.74 -3.95 7.27
CA LEU A 132 -6.14 -2.84 6.40
C LEU A 132 -7.20 -3.33 5.40
N PRO A 133 -8.19 -2.52 5.04
CA PRO A 133 -9.06 -2.83 3.91
C PRO A 133 -8.27 -2.89 2.59
N ALA A 134 -8.92 -3.37 1.52
CA ALA A 134 -8.42 -3.14 0.17
C ALA A 134 -8.54 -1.64 -0.16
N GLY A 135 -7.58 -1.10 -0.90
CA GLY A 135 -7.56 0.32 -1.25
C GLY A 135 -6.16 0.87 -1.44
N THR A 136 -6.10 2.20 -1.58
CA THR A 136 -4.86 2.97 -1.76
C THR A 136 -4.61 3.84 -0.53
N TYR A 137 -3.39 3.80 -0.01
CA TYR A 137 -2.98 4.50 1.19
C TYR A 137 -1.71 5.29 0.93
N LYS A 138 -1.55 6.40 1.66
CA LYS A 138 -0.32 7.19 1.65
C LYS A 138 0.72 6.56 2.59
N LEU A 139 1.98 6.63 2.19
CA LEU A 139 3.13 6.32 3.02
C LEU A 139 3.81 7.63 3.43
N ASP A 140 3.87 7.93 4.72
CA ASP A 140 4.17 9.27 5.23
C ASP A 140 5.52 9.38 5.96
N TYR A 141 5.93 8.37 6.73
CA TYR A 141 7.26 8.33 7.36
C TYR A 141 7.83 6.91 7.45
N SER A 142 9.13 6.83 7.73
CA SER A 142 9.83 5.56 8.00
C SER A 142 10.43 5.53 9.40
N THR A 143 10.49 4.35 10.00
CA THR A 143 11.14 4.09 11.30
C THR A 143 12.22 3.02 11.14
N GLN A 144 13.24 3.08 12.00
CA GLN A 144 14.30 2.08 12.07
C GLN A 144 13.81 0.76 12.69
N ASP A 145 12.77 0.83 13.52
CA ASP A 145 12.19 -0.34 14.17
C ASP A 145 10.68 -0.21 14.34
N VAL A 146 9.95 -1.27 13.95
CA VAL A 146 8.53 -1.47 14.19
C VAL A 146 8.39 -2.60 15.21
N ALA A 147 8.26 -2.23 16.48
CA ALA A 147 8.00 -3.14 17.59
C ALA A 147 9.00 -4.31 17.72
N GLY A 148 10.28 -4.09 17.41
CA GLY A 148 11.34 -5.10 17.48
C GLY A 148 11.47 -5.98 16.23
N TYR A 149 10.62 -5.81 15.21
CA TYR A 149 10.67 -6.60 13.98
C TYR A 149 11.63 -6.04 12.92
N GLY A 150 12.17 -4.83 13.14
CA GLY A 150 13.06 -4.15 12.21
C GLY A 150 12.39 -3.00 11.45
N PRO A 151 13.04 -2.46 10.40
CA PRO A 151 12.65 -1.20 9.79
C PRO A 151 11.29 -1.28 9.11
N GLY A 152 10.60 -0.14 9.08
CA GLY A 152 9.26 -0.05 8.49
C GLY A 152 8.89 1.32 7.97
N ILE A 153 7.85 1.34 7.16
CA ILE A 153 7.24 2.52 6.56
C ILE A 153 5.81 2.58 7.07
N HIS A 154 5.43 3.70 7.68
CA HIS A 154 4.09 3.90 8.21
C HIS A 154 3.07 4.09 7.08
N ILE A 155 1.86 3.61 7.34
CA ILE A 155 0.71 3.68 6.45
C ILE A 155 -0.26 4.68 7.07
N ASP A 156 -0.49 5.80 6.39
CA ASP A 156 -1.41 6.86 6.83
C ASP A 156 -2.86 6.40 6.64
N ALA A 157 -3.34 5.60 7.60
CA ALA A 157 -4.66 4.99 7.60
C ALA A 157 -5.21 4.87 9.03
N TYR A 158 -6.52 5.09 9.18
CA TYR A 158 -7.23 4.84 10.43
C TYR A 158 -8.22 3.71 10.22
N VAL A 159 -8.04 2.61 10.95
CA VAL A 159 -8.89 1.42 10.84
C VAL A 159 -9.64 1.20 12.15
N ASP A 160 -10.95 1.02 12.05
CA ASP A 160 -11.79 0.68 13.19
C ASP A 160 -11.42 -0.72 13.69
N THR A 161 -10.88 -0.77 14.91
CA THR A 161 -10.37 -1.97 15.56
C THR A 161 -11.11 -2.18 16.86
N THR A 162 -11.62 -3.39 17.07
CA THR A 162 -12.22 -3.75 18.34
C THR A 162 -11.13 -4.02 19.37
N VAL A 163 -11.12 -3.22 20.44
CA VAL A 163 -10.17 -3.33 21.55
C VAL A 163 -10.91 -3.73 22.83
N LYS A 164 -10.18 -4.35 23.76
CA LYS A 164 -10.66 -4.64 25.10
C LYS A 164 -10.19 -3.53 26.03
N ASN A 165 -11.14 -2.84 26.66
CA ASN A 165 -10.85 -1.77 27.58
C ASN A 165 -10.42 -2.32 28.97
N LYS A 166 -10.10 -1.41 29.90
CA LYS A 166 -9.61 -1.78 31.25
C LYS A 166 -10.67 -2.53 32.08
N GLU A 167 -11.95 -2.32 31.79
CA GLU A 167 -13.08 -3.00 32.43
C GLU A 167 -13.40 -4.35 31.76
N GLY A 168 -12.62 -4.77 30.77
CA GLY A 168 -12.80 -6.03 30.05
C GLY A 168 -13.90 -6.00 28.98
N LYS A 169 -14.47 -4.84 28.67
CA LYS A 169 -15.51 -4.65 27.65
C LYS A 169 -14.90 -4.37 26.28
N ASN A 170 -15.64 -4.74 25.24
CA ASN A 170 -15.24 -4.49 23.85
C ASN A 170 -15.69 -3.09 23.43
N GLU A 171 -14.79 -2.33 22.83
CA GLU A 171 -15.08 -1.02 22.23
C GLU A 171 -14.42 -0.91 20.85
N SER A 172 -14.99 -0.10 19.97
CA SER A 172 -14.35 0.22 18.68
C SER A 172 -13.44 1.43 18.84
N LYS A 173 -12.20 1.31 18.37
CA LYS A 173 -11.21 2.38 18.39
C LYS A 173 -10.56 2.51 17.01
N LYS A 174 -10.41 3.74 16.54
CA LYS A 174 -9.60 4.03 15.34
C LYS A 174 -8.12 3.89 15.68
N MET A 175 -7.47 2.91 15.06
CA MET A 175 -6.04 2.64 15.20
C MET A 175 -5.32 3.09 13.93
N ASN A 176 -4.10 3.61 14.07
CA ASN A 176 -3.24 4.03 12.96
C ASN A 176 -1.84 3.40 13.00
N ASP A 177 -1.64 2.37 13.84
CA ASP A 177 -0.32 1.76 14.05
C ASP A 177 -0.05 0.66 13.00
N TYR A 178 -0.13 1.01 11.72
CA TYR A 178 0.03 0.09 10.59
C TYR A 178 1.27 0.42 9.75
N PHE A 179 2.04 -0.61 9.42
CA PHE A 179 3.32 -0.45 8.72
C PHE A 179 3.49 -1.47 7.60
N VAL A 180 4.27 -1.10 6.58
CA VAL A 180 5.03 -2.05 5.77
C VAL A 180 6.38 -2.24 6.46
N HIS A 181 6.68 -3.40 7.03
CA HIS A 181 7.89 -3.58 7.84
C HIS A 181 8.53 -4.94 7.67
N GLY A 182 9.83 -5.05 7.98
CA GLY A 182 10.52 -6.33 8.00
C GLY A 182 9.95 -7.26 9.06
N THR A 183 9.84 -8.56 8.77
CA THR A 183 9.50 -9.57 9.77
C THR A 183 9.99 -10.96 9.35
N ASP A 184 10.28 -11.79 10.34
CA ASP A 184 10.49 -13.24 10.19
C ASP A 184 9.18 -14.04 10.34
N LEU A 185 8.19 -13.46 11.02
CA LEU A 185 6.88 -14.07 11.26
C LEU A 185 6.13 -14.37 9.97
N ASP A 186 5.33 -15.44 9.97
CA ASP A 186 4.47 -15.81 8.84
C ASP A 186 3.18 -15.00 8.74
N ASN A 187 2.87 -14.21 9.76
CA ASN A 187 1.69 -13.38 9.80
C ASN A 187 1.84 -12.18 10.75
N THR A 188 1.11 -11.10 10.48
CA THR A 188 1.10 -9.85 11.25
C THR A 188 -0.29 -9.56 11.79
N TRP A 189 -0.38 -8.71 12.82
CA TRP A 189 -1.67 -8.30 13.40
C TRP A 189 -2.47 -7.27 12.58
N GLY A 190 -2.02 -6.96 11.36
CA GLY A 190 -2.66 -5.98 10.48
C GLY A 190 -1.71 -5.25 9.54
N CYS A 191 -0.42 -5.24 9.87
CA CYS A 191 0.66 -4.69 9.05
C CYS A 191 0.89 -5.49 7.75
N VAL A 192 1.68 -4.93 6.83
CA VAL A 192 2.26 -5.66 5.71
C VAL A 192 3.68 -6.10 6.11
N GLY A 193 3.85 -7.38 6.44
CA GLY A 193 5.17 -7.89 6.82
C GLY A 193 6.01 -8.25 5.59
N VAL A 194 7.15 -7.62 5.35
CA VAL A 194 8.08 -7.98 4.29
C VAL A 194 9.04 -9.04 4.81
N LYS A 195 9.11 -10.19 4.13
CA LYS A 195 9.94 -11.32 4.59
C LYS A 195 11.43 -10.97 4.62
N TYR A 196 12.09 -11.46 5.66
CA TYR A 196 13.49 -11.18 6.01
C TYR A 196 14.45 -11.16 4.80
N GLY A 197 15.37 -10.19 4.80
CA GLY A 197 16.33 -9.94 3.71
C GLY A 197 15.83 -8.99 2.62
N ASN A 198 14.52 -8.76 2.49
CA ASN A 198 13.97 -7.90 1.44
C ASN A 198 13.68 -6.46 1.90
N MET A 199 13.43 -6.24 3.20
CA MET A 199 13.01 -4.93 3.69
C MET A 199 14.05 -3.83 3.45
N SER A 200 15.35 -4.13 3.52
CA SER A 200 16.41 -3.16 3.22
C SER A 200 16.32 -2.62 1.79
N ARG A 201 15.92 -3.47 0.83
CA ARG A 201 15.71 -3.04 -0.56
C ARG A 201 14.49 -2.13 -0.69
N VAL A 202 13.38 -2.48 -0.03
CA VAL A 202 12.15 -1.67 0.00
C VAL A 202 12.41 -0.30 0.64
N MET A 203 13.11 -0.26 1.77
CA MET A 203 13.50 1.00 2.43
C MET A 203 14.37 1.87 1.52
N ASN A 204 15.31 1.25 0.80
CA ASN A 204 16.16 1.98 -0.14
C ASN A 204 15.33 2.60 -1.28
N SER A 205 14.34 1.87 -1.82
CA SER A 205 13.40 2.44 -2.78
C SER A 205 12.58 3.59 -2.19
N TYR A 206 12.14 3.48 -0.94
CA TYR A 206 11.41 4.55 -0.24
C TYR A 206 12.25 5.81 -0.04
N HIS A 207 13.49 5.69 0.44
CA HIS A 207 14.37 6.85 0.68
C HIS A 207 14.88 7.51 -0.60
N ARG A 208 15.00 6.75 -1.69
CA ARG A 208 15.42 7.28 -3.00
C ARG A 208 14.28 7.92 -3.79
N SER A 209 13.02 7.68 -3.39
CA SER A 209 11.86 8.29 -4.03
C SER A 209 11.65 9.73 -3.56
N TYR A 210 11.57 10.68 -4.48
CA TYR A 210 11.24 12.10 -4.24
C TYR A 210 9.76 12.41 -4.54
N GLY A 211 9.07 11.55 -5.30
CA GLY A 211 7.65 11.70 -5.63
C GLY A 211 6.70 11.22 -4.52
N PRO A 212 5.38 11.19 -4.82
CA PRO A 212 4.38 10.52 -4.00
C PRO A 212 4.76 9.07 -3.69
N LYS A 213 4.41 8.64 -2.47
CA LYS A 213 4.67 7.29 -1.98
C LYS A 213 3.37 6.69 -1.52
N ILE A 214 2.94 5.64 -2.20
CA ILE A 214 1.64 5.02 -2.00
C ILE A 214 1.77 3.51 -1.82
N LEU A 215 0.85 2.97 -1.04
CA LEU A 215 0.61 1.55 -0.88
C LEU A 215 -0.75 1.25 -1.50
N THR A 216 -0.83 0.21 -2.33
CA THR A 216 -2.13 -0.38 -2.68
C THR A 216 -2.22 -1.78 -2.12
N ILE A 217 -3.45 -2.15 -1.79
CA ILE A 217 -3.74 -3.49 -1.35
C ILE A 217 -4.96 -4.00 -2.09
N ASP A 218 -4.81 -5.14 -2.76
CA ASP A 218 -5.89 -5.81 -3.46
C ASP A 218 -6.93 -6.42 -2.49
N ALA A 219 -8.11 -6.72 -3.05
CA ALA A 219 -9.11 -7.50 -2.34
C ALA A 219 -8.68 -8.97 -2.24
N TYR A 220 -8.99 -9.60 -1.12
CA TYR A 220 -8.86 -11.04 -1.01
C TYR A 220 -10.03 -11.74 -1.69
N SER A 221 -9.73 -12.72 -2.55
CA SER A 221 -10.73 -13.60 -3.12
C SER A 221 -10.36 -15.04 -2.76
N PRO A 222 -11.06 -15.69 -1.80
CA PRO A 222 -10.75 -17.07 -1.45
C PRO A 222 -10.90 -17.94 -2.71
N ARG A 223 -9.84 -18.65 -3.11
CA ARG A 223 -9.94 -19.65 -4.17
C ARG A 223 -11.07 -20.62 -3.79
N LYS A 224 -12.14 -20.65 -4.59
CA LYS A 224 -13.17 -21.68 -4.47
C LYS A 224 -12.47 -23.03 -4.58
N SER A 225 -12.46 -23.79 -3.48
CA SER A 225 -12.10 -25.21 -3.56
C SER A 225 -13.02 -25.87 -4.58
N PRO A 226 -12.53 -26.81 -5.41
CA PRO A 226 -13.40 -27.56 -6.31
C PRO A 226 -14.52 -28.18 -5.47
N SER A 227 -15.77 -27.92 -5.81
CA SER A 227 -16.87 -28.56 -5.10
C SER A 227 -16.70 -30.06 -5.32
N LYS A 228 -16.54 -30.82 -4.23
CA LYS A 228 -16.71 -32.26 -4.29
C LYS A 228 -18.17 -32.49 -4.66
N ARG A 229 -18.43 -32.71 -5.95
CA ARG A 229 -19.68 -33.33 -6.39
C ARG A 229 -19.73 -34.70 -5.70
N HIS A 230 -20.66 -34.85 -4.78
CA HIS A 230 -21.07 -36.18 -4.33
C HIS A 230 -21.71 -36.87 -5.55
N ASN A 231 -21.02 -37.90 -6.05
CA ASN A 231 -21.63 -38.92 -6.89
C ASN A 231 -22.37 -39.91 -6.00
#